data_AF-A0A940AFV6-F1
#
_entry.id   AF-A0A940AFV6-F1
#
_cell.length_a   1.000
_cell.length_b   1.000
_cell.length_c   1.000
_cell.angle_alpha   90.00
_cell.angle_beta   90.00
_cell.angle_gamma   90.00
#
_symmetry.space_group_name_H-M   'P 1'
#
loop_
_entity.id
_entity.type
_entity.pdbx_description
1 polymer ?
#
loop_
_entity_poly.entity_id
_entity_poly.type
_entity_poly.pdbx_seq_one_letter_code
_entity_poly.pdbx_strand_id
1 'polypeptide(L)'
;MSIRIWLWCFCLGAAIFSSGCSKRDVPPPPKTQPELLLEIYDAARKHQYEATLLKIQKMRALDPTSIFLAELENTVRFNRLSAVVNTYLEMGKFEEALQALQEYENKYGFSDATEKTKARLLFITRLDSLIQQLKQAGRSEELEKRIADLEKLTQNTGISPKIRNFIQEKQSILPVLRKMERNLMLRELRQQILERLYTGDISAGMVLTAIYALEAPEQEKQILSVATGSDQIQKTTVD
;
A
#
# COMPACT_ATOMS: atom_id res chain seq x y z
N MET A 1 -47.23 64.16 -75.02
CA MET A 1 -47.81 62.80 -75.16
C MET A 1 -46.68 61.87 -75.52
N SER A 2 -45.79 61.53 -74.58
CA SER A 2 -46.00 60.86 -73.30
C SER A 2 -46.34 59.38 -73.49
N ILE A 3 -45.52 58.53 -72.85
CA ILE A 3 -45.69 57.09 -72.66
C ILE A 3 -45.14 56.23 -73.81
N ARG A 4 -43.81 56.19 -73.96
CA ARG A 4 -43.12 55.03 -74.59
C ARG A 4 -41.65 54.85 -74.23
N ILE A 5 -41.11 55.66 -73.32
CA ILE A 5 -39.69 55.66 -72.92
C ILE A 5 -39.49 55.13 -71.49
N TRP A 6 -40.58 54.88 -70.75
CA TRP A 6 -40.54 54.43 -69.34
C TRP A 6 -40.40 52.90 -69.14
N LEU A 7 -40.31 52.10 -70.22
CA LEU A 7 -40.19 50.64 -70.09
C LEU A 7 -38.78 50.07 -70.32
N TRP A 8 -37.81 50.92 -70.66
CA TRP A 8 -36.42 50.49 -70.92
C TRP A 8 -35.42 50.85 -69.81
N CYS A 9 -35.85 51.55 -68.75
CA CYS A 9 -35.03 51.81 -67.56
C CYS A 9 -35.21 50.80 -66.43
N PHE A 10 -36.14 49.84 -66.53
CA PHE A 10 -36.41 48.87 -65.46
C PHE A 10 -35.62 47.55 -65.58
N CYS A 11 -34.81 47.37 -66.64
CA CYS A 11 -34.02 46.14 -66.84
C CYS A 11 -32.50 46.32 -66.67
N LEU A 12 -32.01 47.53 -66.35
CA LEU A 12 -30.57 47.80 -66.18
C LEU A 12 -30.16 48.17 -64.74
N GLY A 13 -31.07 48.08 -63.78
CA GLY A 13 -30.86 48.44 -62.37
C GLY A 13 -30.84 47.25 -61.39
N ALA A 14 -30.73 46.01 -61.87
CA ALA A 14 -30.78 44.80 -61.06
C ALA A 14 -29.49 43.96 -61.15
N ALA A 15 -28.33 44.58 -61.43
CA ALA A 15 -27.07 43.86 -61.64
C ALA A 15 -25.88 44.37 -60.82
N ILE A 16 -26.07 45.21 -59.80
CA ILE A 16 -24.96 45.72 -58.95
C ILE A 16 -25.27 45.64 -57.44
N PHE A 17 -26.14 44.72 -57.01
CA PHE A 17 -26.35 44.47 -55.57
C PHE A 17 -26.39 42.98 -55.21
N SER A 18 -25.59 42.20 -55.94
CA SER A 18 -25.25 40.81 -55.61
C SER A 18 -23.74 40.63 -55.44
N SER A 19 -23.08 41.62 -54.83
CA SER A 19 -21.90 41.37 -53.99
C SER A 19 -22.37 40.96 -52.59
N GLY A 20 -23.34 40.04 -52.53
CA GLY A 20 -23.51 39.23 -51.34
C GLY A 20 -22.20 38.47 -51.18
N CYS A 21 -21.56 38.60 -50.02
CA CYS A 21 -20.35 37.87 -49.66
C CYS A 21 -20.42 36.50 -50.28
N SER A 22 -19.64 36.31 -51.36
CA SER A 22 -19.40 35.00 -51.93
C SER A 22 -19.12 34.13 -50.73
N LYS A 23 -20.00 33.15 -50.50
CA LYS A 23 -19.70 32.05 -49.60
C LYS A 23 -18.38 31.53 -50.15
N ARG A 24 -17.27 32.01 -49.57
CA ARG A 24 -16.05 31.25 -49.53
C ARG A 24 -16.57 29.90 -49.07
N ASP A 25 -16.41 28.88 -49.91
CA ASP A 25 -16.20 27.54 -49.42
C ASP A 25 -14.98 27.65 -48.52
N VAL A 26 -15.23 28.16 -47.30
CA VAL A 26 -14.40 27.94 -46.16
C VAL A 26 -14.48 26.43 -46.06
N PRO A 27 -13.38 25.70 -46.34
CA PRO A 27 -13.41 24.26 -46.17
C PRO A 27 -13.98 24.02 -44.77
N PRO A 28 -14.96 23.11 -44.62
CA PRO A 28 -15.60 22.90 -43.34
C PRO A 28 -14.50 22.82 -42.28
N PRO A 29 -14.61 23.55 -41.14
CA PRO A 29 -13.57 23.54 -40.12
C PRO A 29 -13.21 22.07 -39.89
N PRO A 30 -11.92 21.69 -39.93
CA PRO A 30 -11.50 20.31 -40.08
C PRO A 30 -12.24 19.44 -39.08
N LYS A 31 -13.25 18.70 -39.56
CA LYS A 31 -14.18 17.92 -38.73
C LYS A 31 -13.46 16.83 -37.94
N THR A 32 -12.22 16.55 -38.33
CA THR A 32 -11.32 15.56 -37.76
C THR A 32 -10.89 15.88 -36.33
N GLN A 33 -10.77 17.15 -35.92
CA GLN A 33 -10.30 17.48 -34.56
C GLN A 33 -11.30 17.12 -33.45
N PRO A 34 -12.58 17.55 -33.49
CA PRO A 34 -13.54 17.21 -32.43
C PRO A 34 -13.90 15.72 -32.42
N GLU A 35 -13.98 15.08 -33.59
CA GLU A 35 -14.27 13.64 -33.71
C GLU A 35 -13.12 12.79 -33.14
N LEU A 36 -11.86 13.15 -33.45
CA LEU A 36 -10.68 12.48 -32.89
C LEU A 36 -10.55 12.69 -31.38
N LEU A 37 -10.97 13.85 -30.86
CA LEU A 37 -11.01 14.11 -29.43
C LEU A 37 -12.00 13.17 -28.72
N LEU A 38 -13.20 12.98 -29.27
CA LEU A 38 -14.19 12.04 -28.75
C LEU A 38 -13.66 10.59 -28.79
N GLU A 39 -13.03 10.20 -29.89
CA GLU A 39 -12.40 8.89 -29.98
C GLU A 39 -11.28 8.66 -28.95
N ILE A 40 -10.51 9.71 -28.61
CA ILE A 40 -9.49 9.67 -27.56
C ILE A 40 -10.15 9.45 -26.19
N TYR A 41 -11.24 10.15 -25.89
CA TYR A 41 -11.98 9.95 -24.65
C TYR A 41 -12.58 8.55 -24.55
N ASP A 42 -13.18 8.04 -25.62
CA ASP A 42 -13.75 6.69 -25.66
C ASP A 42 -12.67 5.61 -25.51
N ALA A 43 -11.52 5.78 -26.16
CA ALA A 43 -10.39 4.85 -26.03
C ALA A 43 -9.78 4.89 -24.62
N ALA A 44 -9.64 6.07 -24.02
CA ALA A 44 -9.20 6.23 -22.63
C ALA A 44 -10.17 5.56 -21.66
N ARG A 45 -11.49 5.72 -21.87
CA ARG A 45 -12.54 5.08 -21.07
C ARG A 45 -12.51 3.56 -21.18
N LYS A 46 -12.14 3.02 -22.33
CA LYS A 46 -11.95 1.57 -22.57
C LYS A 46 -10.59 1.04 -22.10
N HIS A 47 -9.82 1.83 -21.34
CA HIS A 47 -8.47 1.47 -20.87
C HIS A 47 -7.45 1.17 -21.98
N GLN A 48 -7.69 1.65 -23.21
CA GLN A 48 -6.80 1.44 -24.36
C GLN A 48 -5.66 2.47 -24.38
N TYR A 49 -4.89 2.55 -23.30
CA TYR A 49 -3.96 3.65 -23.04
C TYR A 49 -2.94 3.88 -24.17
N GLU A 50 -2.37 2.82 -24.75
CA GLU A 50 -1.37 2.96 -25.82
C GLU A 50 -1.97 3.54 -27.11
N ALA A 51 -3.15 3.05 -27.51
CA ALA A 51 -3.85 3.56 -28.67
C ALA A 51 -4.25 5.03 -28.48
N THR A 52 -4.70 5.38 -27.27
CA THR A 52 -5.03 6.74 -26.87
C THR A 52 -3.82 7.67 -26.93
N LEU A 53 -2.66 7.25 -26.41
CA LEU A 53 -1.43 8.06 -26.45
C LEU A 53 -0.96 8.33 -27.88
N LEU A 54 -1.03 7.34 -28.77
CA LEU A 54 -0.69 7.52 -30.18
C LEU A 54 -1.61 8.54 -30.86
N LYS A 55 -2.91 8.52 -30.56
CA LYS A 55 -3.87 9.51 -31.10
C LYS A 55 -3.60 10.91 -30.56
N ILE A 56 -3.31 11.05 -29.27
CA ILE A 56 -2.95 12.35 -28.67
C ILE A 56 -1.66 12.91 -29.28
N GLN A 57 -0.62 12.08 -29.45
CA GLN A 57 0.64 12.50 -30.08
C GLN A 57 0.45 13.00 -31.51
N LYS A 58 -0.40 12.32 -32.30
CA LYS A 58 -0.78 12.78 -33.63
C LYS A 58 -1.48 14.14 -33.59
N MET A 59 -2.40 14.36 -32.64
CA MET A 59 -3.05 15.66 -32.48
C MET A 59 -2.07 16.76 -32.05
N ARG A 60 -1.13 16.46 -31.14
CA ARG A 60 -0.10 17.41 -30.73
C ARG A 60 0.88 17.78 -31.85
N ALA A 61 1.10 16.89 -32.82
CA ALA A 61 1.87 17.23 -34.01
C ALA A 61 1.13 18.25 -34.91
N LEU A 62 -0.21 18.26 -34.87
CA LEU A 62 -1.04 19.21 -35.62
C LEU A 62 -1.24 20.53 -34.86
N ASP A 63 -1.35 20.46 -33.52
CA ASP A 63 -1.43 21.62 -32.63
C ASP A 63 -0.49 21.44 -31.42
N PRO A 64 0.79 21.85 -31.55
CA PRO A 64 1.77 21.70 -30.49
C PRO A 64 1.57 22.69 -29.35
N THR A 65 0.79 23.76 -29.57
CA THR A 65 0.55 24.83 -28.59
C THR A 65 -0.61 24.53 -27.64
N SER A 66 -1.39 23.50 -27.93
CA SER A 66 -2.51 23.09 -27.09
C SER A 66 -2.05 22.57 -25.72
N ILE A 67 -2.23 23.39 -24.69
CA ILE A 67 -2.03 23.02 -23.29
C ILE A 67 -2.94 21.84 -22.91
N PHE A 68 -4.19 21.87 -23.38
CA PHE A 68 -5.15 20.80 -23.14
C PHE A 68 -4.65 19.43 -23.61
N LEU A 69 -4.09 19.34 -24.81
CA LEU A 69 -3.57 18.05 -25.32
C LEU A 69 -2.36 17.56 -24.52
N ALA A 70 -1.53 18.47 -24.00
CA ALA A 70 -0.42 18.12 -23.13
C ALA A 70 -0.90 17.59 -21.76
N GLU A 71 -1.91 18.24 -21.16
CA GLU A 71 -2.53 17.77 -19.90
C GLU A 71 -3.23 16.42 -20.07
N LEU A 72 -3.94 16.23 -21.18
CA LEU A 72 -4.61 14.98 -21.50
C LEU A 72 -3.58 13.85 -21.69
N GLU A 73 -2.48 14.12 -22.39
CA GLU A 73 -1.39 13.15 -22.54
C GLU A 73 -0.81 12.73 -21.18
N ASN A 74 -0.51 13.71 -20.32
CA ASN A 74 0.01 13.44 -18.98
C ASN A 74 -0.97 12.61 -18.14
N THR A 75 -2.27 12.92 -18.22
CA THR A 75 -3.32 12.17 -17.53
C THR A 75 -3.40 10.72 -18.02
N VAL A 76 -3.39 10.50 -19.33
CA VAL A 76 -3.46 9.15 -19.92
C VAL A 76 -2.21 8.34 -19.57
N ARG A 77 -1.02 8.98 -19.59
CA ARG A 77 0.25 8.35 -19.16
C ARG A 77 0.19 7.94 -17.68
N PHE A 78 -0.29 8.82 -16.81
CA PHE A 78 -0.41 8.50 -15.39
C PHE A 78 -1.45 7.41 -15.11
N ASN A 79 -2.59 7.41 -15.84
CA ASN A 79 -3.59 6.36 -15.72
C ASN A 79 -3.04 4.99 -16.16
N ARG A 80 -2.24 4.97 -17.24
CA ARG A 80 -1.52 3.76 -17.66
C ARG A 80 -0.57 3.26 -16.57
N LEU A 81 0.23 4.15 -16.01
CA LEU A 81 1.13 3.81 -14.89
C LEU A 81 0.35 3.24 -13.72
N SER A 82 -0.77 3.88 -13.35
CA SER A 82 -1.63 3.44 -12.26
C SER A 82 -2.17 2.03 -12.51
N ALA A 83 -2.53 1.68 -13.74
CA ALA A 83 -2.95 0.32 -14.10
C ALA A 83 -1.82 -0.71 -13.91
N VAL A 84 -0.58 -0.36 -14.32
CA VAL A 84 0.60 -1.22 -14.12
C VAL A 84 0.90 -1.40 -12.64
N VAL A 85 0.93 -0.31 -11.87
CA VAL A 85 1.13 -0.32 -10.42
C VAL A 85 0.08 -1.18 -9.72
N ASN A 86 -1.21 -1.01 -10.06
CA ASN A 86 -2.29 -1.83 -9.49
C ASN A 86 -2.13 -3.31 -9.82
N THR A 87 -1.69 -3.65 -11.05
CA THR A 87 -1.42 -5.05 -11.43
C THR A 87 -0.33 -5.66 -10.55
N TYR A 88 0.75 -4.92 -10.28
CA TYR A 88 1.80 -5.38 -9.37
C TYR A 88 1.29 -5.51 -7.93
N LEU A 89 0.46 -4.58 -7.46
CA LEU A 89 -0.17 -4.65 -6.15
C LEU A 89 -1.06 -5.89 -5.99
N GLU A 90 -1.86 -6.23 -7.00
CA GLU A 90 -2.70 -7.42 -7.01
C GLU A 90 -1.88 -8.72 -6.97
N MET A 91 -0.67 -8.70 -7.54
CA MET A 91 0.28 -9.81 -7.48
C MET A 91 1.13 -9.85 -6.21
N GLY A 92 0.99 -8.88 -5.29
CA GLY A 92 1.84 -8.74 -4.10
C GLY A 92 3.28 -8.31 -4.40
N LYS A 93 3.53 -7.77 -5.59
CA LYS A 93 4.85 -7.36 -6.10
C LYS A 93 5.13 -5.88 -5.80
N PHE A 94 5.30 -5.57 -4.53
CA PHE A 94 5.40 -4.17 -4.06
C PHE A 94 6.67 -3.45 -4.54
N GLU A 95 7.80 -4.15 -4.62
CA GLU A 95 9.06 -3.60 -5.11
C GLU A 95 8.98 -3.25 -6.60
N GLU A 96 8.39 -4.14 -7.41
CA GLU A 96 8.17 -3.88 -8.84
C GLU A 96 7.20 -2.72 -9.07
N ALA A 97 6.20 -2.55 -8.18
CA ALA A 97 5.30 -1.39 -8.22
C ALA A 97 6.04 -0.07 -7.95
N LEU A 98 6.95 -0.06 -6.95
CA LEU A 98 7.79 1.11 -6.65
C LEU A 98 8.77 1.40 -7.78
N GLN A 99 9.39 0.37 -8.36
CA GLN A 99 10.30 0.51 -9.49
C GLN A 99 9.58 1.11 -10.72
N ALA A 100 8.39 0.62 -11.06
CA ALA A 100 7.61 1.16 -12.17
C ALA A 100 7.28 2.66 -11.98
N LEU A 101 6.97 3.06 -10.75
CA LEU A 101 6.73 4.47 -10.42
C LEU A 101 8.01 5.31 -10.54
N GLN A 102 9.15 4.79 -10.08
CA GLN A 102 10.44 5.47 -10.18
C GLN A 102 10.91 5.61 -11.63
N GLU A 103 10.71 4.60 -12.47
CA GLU A 103 11.00 4.67 -13.91
C GLU A 103 10.14 5.74 -14.61
N TYR A 104 8.88 5.87 -14.19
CA TYR A 104 8.01 6.94 -14.68
C TYR A 104 8.52 8.33 -14.26
N GLU A 105 8.87 8.52 -12.99
CA GLU A 105 9.43 9.79 -12.47
C GLU A 105 10.74 10.17 -13.19
N ASN A 106 11.62 9.19 -13.45
CA ASN A 106 12.86 9.42 -14.18
C ASN A 106 12.63 9.88 -15.62
N LYS A 107 11.56 9.39 -16.26
CA LYS A 107 11.27 9.67 -17.68
C LYS A 107 10.43 10.93 -17.88
N TYR A 108 9.50 11.21 -16.98
CA TYR A 108 8.48 12.25 -17.16
C TYR A 108 8.51 13.34 -16.09
N GLY A 109 9.39 13.22 -15.09
CA GLY A 109 9.52 14.14 -13.99
C GLY A 109 8.62 13.82 -12.81
N PHE A 110 8.88 14.50 -11.70
CA PHE A 110 8.11 14.38 -10.46
C PHE A 110 6.79 15.17 -10.55
N SER A 111 5.76 14.65 -9.91
CA SER A 111 4.46 15.32 -9.78
C SER A 111 3.83 15.01 -8.43
N ASP A 112 2.92 15.87 -7.96
CA ASP A 112 2.13 15.61 -6.75
C ASP A 112 1.36 14.27 -6.82
N ALA A 113 0.91 13.88 -8.02
CA ALA A 113 0.26 12.59 -8.23
C ALA A 113 1.20 11.40 -8.03
N THR A 114 2.44 11.47 -8.52
CA THR A 114 3.45 10.40 -8.33
C THR A 114 3.92 10.36 -6.88
N GLU A 115 4.11 11.51 -6.24
CA GLU A 115 4.46 11.60 -4.82
C GLU A 115 3.40 10.95 -3.92
N LYS A 116 2.12 11.30 -4.10
CA LYS A 116 1.00 10.68 -3.36
C LYS A 116 0.91 9.18 -3.59
N THR A 117 1.12 8.73 -4.83
CA THR A 117 1.12 7.30 -5.17
C THR A 117 2.27 6.58 -4.48
N LYS A 118 3.47 7.16 -4.48
CA LYS A 118 4.67 6.62 -3.83
C LYS A 118 4.48 6.50 -2.32
N ALA A 119 3.98 7.56 -1.68
CA ALA A 119 3.68 7.55 -0.24
C ALA A 119 2.69 6.43 0.12
N ARG A 120 1.65 6.24 -0.71
CA ARG A 120 0.68 5.16 -0.53
C ARG A 120 1.28 3.78 -0.74
N LEU A 121 2.13 3.59 -1.75
CA LEU A 121 2.84 2.32 -1.97
C LEU A 121 3.78 1.97 -0.82
N LEU A 122 4.55 2.94 -0.33
CA LEU A 122 5.42 2.75 0.84
C LEU A 122 4.62 2.38 2.08
N PHE A 123 3.47 3.02 2.29
CA PHE A 123 2.56 2.67 3.38
C PHE A 123 2.08 1.22 3.28
N ILE A 124 1.61 0.78 2.10
CA ILE A 124 1.11 -0.59 1.89
C ILE A 124 2.25 -1.61 2.07
N THR A 125 3.43 -1.34 1.55
CA THR A 125 4.62 -2.21 1.67
C THR A 125 5.01 -2.39 3.13
N ARG A 126 5.03 -1.29 3.90
CA ARG A 126 5.32 -1.33 5.33
C ARG A 126 4.25 -2.08 6.11
N LEU A 127 2.98 -1.92 5.72
CA LEU A 127 1.86 -2.64 6.32
C LEU A 127 1.99 -4.16 6.10
N ASP A 128 2.27 -4.60 4.87
CA ASP A 128 2.48 -6.02 4.56
C ASP A 128 3.66 -6.59 5.34
N SER A 129 4.80 -5.89 5.34
CA SER A 129 5.99 -6.30 6.10
C SER A 129 5.68 -6.49 7.60
N LEU A 130 4.93 -5.58 8.24
CA LEU A 130 4.57 -5.71 9.64
C LEU A 130 3.62 -6.88 9.88
N ILE A 131 2.65 -7.10 8.98
CA ILE A 131 1.74 -8.24 9.07
C ILE A 131 2.51 -9.56 8.95
N GLN A 132 3.46 -9.67 8.03
CA GLN A 132 4.30 -10.87 7.88
C GLN A 132 5.15 -11.11 9.12
N GLN A 133 5.78 -10.06 9.65
CA GLN A 133 6.57 -10.14 10.88
C GLN A 133 5.73 -10.55 12.09
N LEU A 134 4.49 -10.06 12.20
CA LEU A 134 3.54 -10.47 13.25
C LEU A 134 3.08 -11.92 13.12
N LYS A 135 3.03 -12.47 11.92
CA LYS A 135 2.75 -13.89 11.70
C LYS A 135 3.92 -14.78 12.14
N GLN A 136 5.14 -14.29 12.03
CA GLN A 136 6.38 -15.03 12.32
C GLN A 136 6.92 -14.81 13.74
N ALA A 137 6.42 -13.80 14.48
CA ALA A 137 6.87 -13.48 15.83
C ALA A 137 6.63 -14.67 16.78
N GLY A 138 7.73 -15.30 17.20
CA GLY A 138 7.70 -16.44 18.12
C GLY A 138 7.89 -16.06 19.59
N ARG A 139 8.26 -14.80 19.87
CA ARG A 139 8.48 -14.29 21.21
C ARG A 139 7.46 -13.23 21.60
N SER A 140 7.06 -13.20 22.86
CA SER A 140 6.04 -12.29 23.37
C SER A 140 6.47 -10.82 23.28
N GLU A 141 7.72 -10.51 23.62
CA GLU A 141 8.28 -9.15 23.51
C GLU A 141 8.30 -8.66 22.07
N GLU A 142 8.74 -9.52 21.14
CA GLU A 142 8.76 -9.20 19.72
C GLU A 142 7.34 -8.97 19.17
N LEU A 143 6.41 -9.84 19.54
CA LEU A 143 5.01 -9.73 19.15
C LEU A 143 4.38 -8.42 19.65
N GLU A 144 4.61 -8.07 20.91
CA GLU A 144 4.09 -6.85 21.54
C GLU A 144 4.62 -5.59 20.86
N LYS A 145 5.94 -5.54 20.62
CA LYS A 145 6.57 -4.42 19.90
C LYS A 145 5.99 -4.25 18.50
N ARG A 146 5.85 -5.34 17.75
CA ARG A 146 5.33 -5.32 16.38
C ARG A 146 3.84 -4.95 16.33
N ILE A 147 3.06 -5.31 17.35
CA ILE A 147 1.66 -4.87 17.48
C ILE A 147 1.61 -3.36 17.65
N ALA A 148 2.43 -2.80 18.54
CA ALA A 148 2.50 -1.35 18.76
C ALA A 148 2.95 -0.59 17.49
N ASP A 149 3.91 -1.13 16.75
CA ASP A 149 4.35 -0.56 15.47
C ASP A 149 3.22 -0.54 14.43
N LEU A 150 2.41 -1.60 14.37
CA LEU A 150 1.25 -1.70 13.47
C LEU A 150 0.13 -0.74 13.88
N GLU A 151 -0.17 -0.62 15.17
CA GLU A 151 -1.16 0.33 15.69
C GLU A 151 -0.74 1.77 15.38
N LYS A 152 0.53 2.12 15.60
CA LYS A 152 1.08 3.44 15.28
C LYS A 152 1.01 3.75 13.78
N LEU A 153 1.33 2.77 12.93
CA LEU A 153 1.24 2.95 11.47
C LEU A 153 -0.20 3.21 11.03
N THR A 154 -1.17 2.57 11.68
CA THR A 154 -2.59 2.60 11.26
C THR A 154 -3.44 3.64 11.99
N GLN A 155 -2.88 4.34 12.98
CA GLN A 155 -3.56 5.35 13.80
C GLN A 155 -4.20 6.47 12.96
N ASN A 156 -3.54 6.91 11.89
CA ASN A 156 -3.96 8.06 11.09
C ASN A 156 -4.79 7.70 9.84
N THR A 157 -4.94 6.41 9.52
CA THR A 157 -5.52 5.96 8.25
C THR A 157 -6.92 5.36 8.38
N GLY A 158 -7.46 5.29 9.60
CA GLY A 158 -8.75 4.64 9.85
C GLY A 158 -8.61 3.12 9.73
N ILE A 159 -8.36 2.46 10.85
CA ILE A 159 -8.09 1.01 10.91
C ILE A 159 -9.30 0.24 10.33
N SER A 160 -9.08 -0.48 9.22
CA SER A 160 -10.11 -1.38 8.68
C SER A 160 -10.49 -2.46 9.72
N PRO A 161 -11.74 -2.94 9.75
CA PRO A 161 -12.15 -4.00 10.67
C PRO A 161 -11.26 -5.25 10.58
N LYS A 162 -10.75 -5.57 9.38
CA LYS A 162 -9.84 -6.71 9.17
C LYS A 162 -8.52 -6.55 9.93
N ILE A 163 -7.90 -5.36 9.87
CA ILE A 163 -6.64 -5.08 10.57
C ILE A 163 -6.89 -5.07 12.09
N ARG A 164 -8.01 -4.48 12.53
CA ARG A 164 -8.38 -4.47 13.94
C ARG A 164 -8.55 -5.89 14.50
N ASN A 165 -9.28 -6.74 13.78
CA ASN A 165 -9.48 -8.13 14.19
C ASN A 165 -8.15 -8.90 14.23
N PHE A 166 -7.26 -8.66 13.25
CA PHE A 166 -5.93 -9.26 13.24
C PHE A 166 -5.08 -8.82 14.45
N ILE A 167 -5.10 -7.53 14.79
CA ILE A 167 -4.40 -7.02 15.99
C ILE A 167 -4.96 -7.68 17.26
N GLN A 168 -6.28 -7.75 17.40
CA GLN A 168 -6.93 -8.38 18.55
C GLN A 168 -6.60 -9.87 18.67
N GLU A 169 -6.61 -10.60 17.55
CA GLU A 169 -6.20 -12.00 17.49
C GLU A 169 -4.76 -12.15 18.00
N LYS A 170 -3.82 -11.33 17.50
CA LYS A 170 -2.42 -11.37 17.93
C LYS A 170 -2.23 -10.96 19.39
N GLN A 171 -2.97 -9.97 19.87
CA GLN A 171 -2.98 -9.58 21.29
C GLN A 171 -3.46 -10.72 22.19
N SER A 172 -4.45 -11.51 21.75
CA SER A 172 -4.95 -12.66 22.53
C SER A 172 -3.92 -13.77 22.71
N ILE A 173 -2.91 -13.85 21.82
CA ILE A 173 -1.83 -14.85 21.87
C ILE A 173 -0.72 -14.46 22.86
N LEU A 174 -0.52 -13.16 23.11
CA LEU A 174 0.50 -12.65 24.05
C LEU A 174 0.51 -13.33 25.43
N PRO A 175 -0.62 -13.46 26.16
CA PRO A 175 -0.61 -14.11 27.47
C PRO A 175 -0.20 -15.59 27.39
N VAL A 176 -0.54 -16.27 26.29
CA VAL A 176 -0.17 -17.68 26.07
C VAL A 176 1.34 -17.79 25.84
N LEU A 177 1.90 -16.94 24.98
CA LEU A 177 3.35 -16.91 24.73
C LEU A 177 4.13 -16.57 26.00
N ARG A 178 3.73 -15.53 26.74
CA ARG A 178 4.38 -15.17 28.01
C ARG A 178 4.37 -16.32 29.01
N LYS A 179 3.27 -17.07 29.10
CA LYS A 179 3.17 -18.24 29.96
C LYS A 179 4.10 -19.37 29.49
N MET A 180 4.17 -19.61 28.18
CA MET A 180 5.08 -20.61 27.60
C MET A 180 6.55 -20.26 27.86
N GLU A 181 6.94 -19.02 27.58
CA GLU A 181 8.30 -18.51 27.82
C GLU A 181 8.68 -18.59 29.29
N ARG A 182 7.80 -18.15 30.19
CA ARG A 182 8.03 -18.26 31.64
C ARG A 182 8.20 -19.71 32.07
N ASN A 183 7.38 -20.64 31.57
CA ASN A 183 7.52 -22.06 31.89
C ASN A 183 8.84 -22.65 31.39
N LEU A 184 9.33 -22.23 30.22
CA LEU A 184 10.64 -22.64 29.70
C LEU A 184 11.77 -22.10 30.57
N MET A 185 11.74 -20.81 30.89
CA MET A 185 12.70 -20.17 31.78
C MET A 185 12.76 -20.87 33.14
N LEU A 186 11.62 -21.16 33.77
CA LEU A 186 11.57 -21.86 35.05
C LEU A 186 12.14 -23.28 34.96
N ARG A 187 11.89 -24.01 33.87
CA ARG A 187 12.48 -25.34 33.65
C ARG A 187 13.99 -25.27 33.53
N GLU A 188 14.51 -24.34 32.74
CA GLU A 188 15.95 -24.12 32.59
C GLU A 188 16.60 -23.72 33.90
N LEU A 189 15.97 -22.80 34.65
CA LEU A 189 16.45 -22.38 35.97
C LEU A 189 16.51 -23.55 36.95
N ARG A 190 15.48 -24.41 36.97
CA ARG A 190 15.47 -25.63 37.78
C ARG A 190 16.60 -26.57 37.40
N GLN A 191 16.87 -26.76 36.12
CA GLN A 191 17.97 -27.60 35.65
C GLN A 191 19.33 -27.05 36.12
N GLN A 192 19.53 -25.73 36.01
CA GLN A 192 20.74 -25.06 36.49
C GLN A 192 20.92 -25.18 38.01
N ILE A 193 19.83 -25.06 38.79
CA ILE A 193 19.87 -25.29 40.24
C ILE A 193 20.39 -26.69 40.55
N LEU A 194 19.80 -27.72 39.92
CA LEU A 194 20.20 -29.11 40.15
C LEU A 194 21.67 -29.33 39.79
N GLU A 195 22.11 -28.86 38.63
CA GLU A 195 23.50 -28.97 38.19
C GLU A 195 24.49 -28.32 39.18
N ARG A 196 24.18 -27.12 39.68
CA ARG A 196 25.03 -26.41 40.65
C ARG A 196 25.10 -27.13 42.01
N LEU A 197 23.97 -27.68 42.46
CA LEU A 197 23.93 -28.48 43.68
C LEU A 197 24.73 -29.79 43.53
N TYR A 198 24.61 -30.48 42.39
CA TYR A 198 25.36 -31.72 42.12
C TYR A 198 26.87 -31.49 41.95
N THR A 199 27.29 -30.37 41.37
CA THR A 199 28.71 -30.02 41.19
C THR A 199 29.37 -29.48 42.46
N GLY A 200 28.62 -29.28 43.55
CA GLY A 200 29.12 -28.83 44.84
C GLY A 200 29.17 -27.31 45.04
N ASP A 201 28.72 -26.52 44.06
CA ASP A 201 28.58 -25.05 44.18
C ASP A 201 27.24 -24.71 44.84
N ILE A 202 27.15 -25.01 46.14
CA ILE A 202 25.94 -24.84 46.95
C ILE A 202 25.54 -23.36 47.01
N SER A 203 26.51 -22.44 47.08
CA SER A 203 26.25 -21.00 47.09
C SER A 203 25.50 -20.53 45.86
N ALA A 204 25.97 -20.88 44.65
CA ALA A 204 25.29 -20.49 43.42
C ALA A 204 23.93 -21.18 43.29
N GLY A 205 23.83 -22.47 43.67
CA GLY A 205 22.57 -23.20 43.68
C GLY A 205 21.49 -22.56 44.57
N MET A 206 21.86 -22.08 45.76
CA MET A 206 20.93 -21.39 46.67
C MET A 206 20.49 -20.02 46.14
N VAL A 207 21.39 -19.25 45.51
CA VAL A 207 21.02 -17.97 44.86
C VAL A 207 20.02 -18.21 43.74
N LEU A 208 20.25 -19.20 42.88
CA LEU A 208 19.32 -19.54 41.79
C LEU A 208 17.98 -20.05 42.34
N THR A 209 17.99 -20.78 43.47
CA THR A 209 16.76 -21.22 44.16
C THR A 209 15.94 -20.03 44.69
N ALA A 210 16.61 -19.02 45.25
CA ALA A 210 15.93 -17.78 45.67
C ALA A 210 15.32 -17.03 44.48
N ILE A 211 16.04 -16.95 43.35
CA ILE A 211 15.51 -16.36 42.10
C ILE A 211 14.29 -17.15 41.60
N TYR A 212 14.35 -18.49 41.64
CA TYR A 212 13.21 -19.33 41.27
C TYR A 212 11.99 -19.08 42.17
N ALA A 213 12.20 -18.99 43.49
CA ALA A 213 11.13 -18.74 44.46
C ALA A 213 10.46 -17.38 44.24
N LEU A 214 11.23 -16.33 43.89
CA LEU A 214 10.70 -15.02 43.53
C LEU A 214 9.87 -15.07 42.24
N GLU A 215 10.33 -15.83 41.25
CA GLU A 215 9.68 -15.94 39.94
C GLU A 215 8.50 -16.94 39.95
N ALA A 216 8.43 -17.89 40.89
CA ALA A 216 7.37 -18.88 41.00
C ALA A 216 7.06 -19.24 42.47
N PRO A 217 6.49 -18.30 43.25
CA PRO A 217 6.28 -18.47 44.70
C PRO A 217 5.35 -19.65 45.04
N GLU A 218 4.40 -19.96 44.16
CA GLU A 218 3.47 -21.08 44.30
C GLU A 218 4.17 -22.47 44.16
N GLN A 219 5.36 -22.53 43.56
CA GLN A 219 6.07 -23.77 43.21
C GLN A 219 7.33 -24.00 44.05
N GLU A 220 7.64 -23.09 44.98
CA GLU A 220 8.85 -23.08 45.82
C GLU A 220 9.03 -24.39 46.62
N LYS A 221 7.93 -24.93 47.18
CA LYS A 221 7.95 -26.12 48.04
C LYS A 221 8.43 -27.40 47.32
N GLN A 222 8.30 -27.47 46.00
CA GLN A 222 8.70 -28.64 45.21
C GLN A 222 10.20 -28.70 44.88
N ILE A 223 10.93 -27.59 44.98
CA ILE A 223 12.37 -27.57 44.70
C ILE A 223 13.18 -27.82 45.97
N LEU A 224 12.75 -27.26 47.09
CA LEU A 224 13.39 -27.46 48.40
C LEU A 224 13.34 -28.93 48.86
N SER A 225 12.29 -29.68 48.53
CA SER A 225 12.20 -31.12 48.85
C SER A 225 13.19 -31.97 48.03
N VAL A 226 13.40 -31.61 46.75
CA VAL A 226 14.33 -32.32 45.85
C VAL A 226 15.80 -31.98 46.19
N ALA A 227 16.09 -30.74 46.58
CA ALA A 227 17.43 -30.30 46.96
C ALA A 227 17.90 -30.84 48.33
N THR A 228 16.97 -31.12 49.25
CA THR A 228 17.27 -31.61 50.61
C THR A 228 17.31 -33.13 50.72
N GLY A 229 17.11 -33.89 49.63
CA GLY A 229 17.14 -35.35 49.65
C GLY A 229 16.08 -35.97 50.58
N SER A 230 14.98 -35.27 50.84
CA SER A 230 14.00 -35.66 51.86
C SER A 230 12.96 -36.69 51.37
N ASP A 231 13.16 -37.29 50.19
CA ASP A 231 12.27 -38.31 49.61
C ASP A 231 12.82 -39.76 49.68
N GLN A 232 13.91 -40.01 50.44
CA GLN A 232 14.48 -41.35 50.64
C GLN A 232 14.43 -41.85 52.11
N ILE A 233 13.77 -41.17 53.03
CA ILE A 233 13.64 -41.65 54.43
C ILE A 233 12.17 -41.71 54.85
N GLN A 234 11.35 -42.44 54.10
CA GLN A 234 10.07 -42.99 54.58
C GLN A 234 9.85 -44.39 54.01
N LYS A 235 10.79 -45.31 54.23
CA LYS A 235 10.55 -46.77 54.13
C LYS A 235 11.74 -47.56 54.69
N THR A 236 11.90 -47.56 56.00
CA THR A 236 12.50 -48.64 56.81
C THR A 236 12.44 -48.22 58.27
N THR A 237 11.34 -48.60 58.94
CA THR A 237 11.23 -49.01 60.35
C THR A 237 9.75 -49.03 60.70
N VAL A 238 9.07 -50.07 60.21
CA VAL A 238 8.02 -50.75 60.97
C VAL A 238 8.33 -52.23 60.79
N ASP A 239 8.48 -52.88 61.94
CA ASP A 239 8.83 -54.28 62.25
C ASP A 239 10.32 -54.65 62.21
#